data_AF-A0A948ZH55-F1
#
_entry.id   AF-A0A948ZH55-F1
#
_cell.length_a   1.000
_cell.length_b   1.000
_cell.length_c   1.000
_cell.angle_alpha   90.00
_cell.angle_beta   90.00
_cell.angle_gamma   90.00
#
_symmetry.space_group_name_H-M   'P 1'
#
loop_
_entity.id
_entity.type
_entity.pdbx_description
1 polymer ?
#
loop_
_entity_poly.entity_id
_entity_poly.type
_entity_poly.pdbx_seq_one_letter_code
_entity_poly.pdbx_strand_id
1 'polypeptide(L)'
;MKIKNLIVLFMSYITIFFTNICAEKFDINNYLGSMIPSQYSTISIKYYLNYSPYQDETKNNIQSKTSIFNQVLNKYVKEIYNSNVYPNFLSQNAIHFNEFLELSEELKLSLNPLYTCIRLFYNKIKACELVDDTVLLQILNPLPRLVERYFEEKNNEKISLKYLKKSIEKTILFKFSEHLNDFQANSNEFISELAKEISQITKNEINQIDTNKEQYYMKERFRNLLIRFIEITISKLIWDSKHYQNIWGSVLSIANNLVRLAEHKILDHMDDLDDMLWSLTIRFNYYLTLVGSALPTDFYEEIENDIANGSAFFLELEEQDQGIVSKKESLLKTLLNAKAKSFAFHETGLFSDQRV
;
A
#
# COMPACT_ATOMS: atom_id res chain seq x y z
N MET A 1 -19.23 2.30 -41.43
CA MET A 1 -18.74 2.53 -40.05
C MET A 1 -19.48 1.55 -39.13
N LYS A 2 -18.76 0.62 -38.50
CA LYS A 2 -19.36 -0.56 -37.83
C LYS A 2 -20.05 -0.13 -36.53
N ILE A 3 -21.23 -0.71 -36.24
CA ILE A 3 -22.07 -0.45 -35.04
C ILE A 3 -21.26 -0.46 -33.73
N LYS A 4 -20.17 -1.24 -33.65
CA LYS A 4 -19.24 -1.24 -32.51
C LYS A 4 -18.64 0.15 -32.20
N ASN A 5 -18.31 0.95 -33.21
CA ASN A 5 -17.72 2.29 -32.99
C ASN A 5 -18.75 3.30 -32.48
N LEU A 6 -20.03 3.10 -32.81
CA LEU A 6 -21.12 3.94 -32.29
C LEU A 6 -21.39 3.67 -30.82
N ILE A 7 -21.32 2.39 -30.39
CA ILE A 7 -21.51 2.00 -28.99
C ILE A 7 -20.36 2.52 -28.11
N VAL A 8 -19.12 2.49 -28.60
CA VAL A 8 -17.97 3.06 -27.86
C VAL A 8 -18.11 4.57 -27.70
N LEU A 9 -18.52 5.29 -28.75
CA LEU A 9 -18.80 6.73 -28.69
C LEU A 9 -19.96 7.07 -27.75
N PHE A 10 -21.02 6.25 -27.76
CA PHE A 10 -22.18 6.46 -26.89
C PHE A 10 -21.84 6.19 -25.42
N MET A 11 -21.04 5.15 -25.14
CA MET A 11 -20.56 4.86 -23.80
C MET A 11 -19.62 5.95 -23.29
N SER A 12 -18.68 6.46 -24.12
CA SER A 12 -17.79 7.56 -23.70
C SER A 12 -18.56 8.85 -23.41
N TYR A 13 -19.62 9.15 -24.18
CA TYR A 13 -20.49 10.30 -23.91
C TYR A 13 -21.30 10.13 -22.62
N ILE A 14 -21.80 8.92 -22.35
CA ILE A 14 -22.51 8.63 -21.09
C ILE A 14 -21.56 8.78 -19.89
N THR A 15 -20.31 8.33 -19.98
CA THR A 15 -19.34 8.50 -18.88
C THR A 15 -19.04 9.97 -18.60
N ILE A 16 -18.84 10.79 -19.65
CA ILE A 16 -18.62 12.24 -19.53
C ILE A 16 -19.88 12.96 -19.00
N PHE A 17 -21.07 12.50 -19.38
CA PHE A 17 -22.33 13.08 -18.93
C PHE A 17 -22.62 12.76 -17.46
N PHE A 18 -22.31 11.54 -16.98
CA PHE A 18 -22.43 11.19 -15.57
C PHE A 18 -21.37 11.86 -14.69
N THR A 19 -20.14 12.09 -15.17
CA THR A 19 -19.15 12.88 -14.43
C THR A 19 -19.56 14.35 -14.27
N ASN A 20 -20.32 14.90 -15.23
CA ASN A 20 -20.79 16.29 -15.17
C ASN A 20 -22.11 16.47 -14.40
N ILE A 21 -22.95 15.43 -14.27
CA ILE A 21 -24.25 15.53 -13.58
C ILE A 21 -24.17 15.18 -12.10
N CYS A 22 -23.17 14.39 -11.67
CA CYS A 22 -22.96 14.06 -10.26
C CYS A 22 -22.00 15.01 -9.52
N ALA A 23 -21.59 16.12 -10.13
CA ALA A 23 -20.91 17.20 -9.42
C ALA A 23 -21.94 17.99 -8.57
N GLU A 24 -22.50 17.36 -7.54
CA GLU A 24 -22.94 18.12 -6.37
C GLU A 24 -21.77 19.00 -5.94
N LYS A 25 -22.05 20.29 -5.68
CA LYS A 25 -21.06 21.31 -5.32
C LYS A 25 -20.31 20.87 -4.06
N PHE A 26 -19.20 20.17 -4.24
CA PHE A 26 -18.36 19.76 -3.13
C PHE A 26 -17.46 20.94 -2.77
N ASP A 27 -17.88 21.69 -1.75
CA ASP A 27 -17.05 22.76 -1.20
C ASP A 27 -15.91 22.15 -0.38
N ILE A 28 -14.78 21.94 -1.06
CA ILE A 28 -13.55 21.36 -0.51
C ILE A 28 -13.11 22.12 0.76
N ASN A 29 -13.30 23.44 0.79
CA ASN A 29 -12.88 24.28 1.90
C ASN A 29 -13.80 24.13 3.13
N ASN A 30 -15.08 23.83 2.92
CA ASN A 30 -15.99 23.45 4.00
C ASN A 30 -15.72 22.02 4.49
N TYR A 31 -15.35 21.09 3.61
CA TYR A 31 -15.06 19.70 4.03
C TYR A 31 -13.83 19.62 4.95
N LEU A 32 -12.74 20.32 4.61
CA LEU A 32 -11.53 20.36 5.44
C LEU A 32 -11.69 21.26 6.69
N GLY A 33 -12.50 22.32 6.62
CA GLY A 33 -12.65 23.29 7.71
C GLY A 33 -13.75 23.01 8.74
N SER A 34 -14.79 22.25 8.41
CA SER A 34 -15.96 22.05 9.30
C SER A 34 -15.85 20.83 10.23
N MET A 35 -14.98 19.89 9.91
CA MET A 35 -14.80 18.65 10.69
C MET A 35 -13.59 18.81 11.62
N ILE A 36 -13.76 19.54 12.73
CA ILE A 36 -12.72 19.60 13.76
C ILE A 36 -12.54 18.17 14.33
N PRO A 37 -11.33 17.59 14.35
CA PRO A 37 -11.07 16.22 14.83
C PRO A 37 -11.50 15.93 16.28
N SER A 38 -11.89 16.95 17.04
CA SER A 38 -12.05 16.93 18.50
C SER A 38 -13.23 16.14 19.04
N GLN A 39 -14.10 15.57 18.17
CA GLN A 39 -15.29 14.83 18.61
C GLN A 39 -15.22 13.31 18.37
N TYR A 40 -14.20 12.81 17.69
CA TYR A 40 -14.07 11.38 17.40
C TYR A 40 -13.18 10.69 18.44
N SER A 41 -13.48 9.44 18.80
CA SER A 41 -12.70 8.73 19.81
C SER A 41 -11.26 8.53 19.34
N THR A 42 -10.35 9.36 19.85
CA THR A 42 -8.88 9.29 19.68
C THR A 42 -8.26 8.18 20.54
N ILE A 43 -9.04 7.14 20.87
CA ILE A 43 -8.57 6.09 21.76
C ILE A 43 -7.55 5.26 20.99
N SER A 44 -6.28 5.47 21.34
CA SER A 44 -5.14 4.72 20.83
C SER A 44 -5.41 3.22 20.90
N ILE A 45 -4.99 2.46 19.89
CA ILE A 45 -5.08 1.00 19.89
C ILE A 45 -4.29 0.41 21.07
N LYS A 46 -3.20 1.08 21.48
CA LYS A 46 -2.39 0.70 22.64
C LYS A 46 -3.18 0.73 23.95
N TYR A 47 -4.28 1.51 24.03
CA TYR A 47 -5.20 1.48 25.17
C TYR A 47 -5.79 0.08 25.39
N TYR A 48 -6.18 -0.61 24.31
CA TYR A 48 -6.80 -1.94 24.38
C TYR A 48 -5.84 -3.05 24.79
N LEU A 49 -4.52 -2.83 24.67
CA LEU A 49 -3.50 -3.73 25.20
C LEU A 49 -3.41 -3.62 26.73
N ASN A 50 -3.47 -2.39 27.25
CA ASN A 50 -3.29 -2.11 28.67
C ASN A 50 -4.53 -2.45 29.51
N TYR A 51 -5.73 -2.33 28.93
CA TYR A 51 -7.00 -2.58 29.61
C TYR A 51 -7.56 -4.00 29.43
N SER A 52 -6.72 -4.98 29.09
CA SER A 52 -7.18 -6.37 29.07
C SER A 52 -7.31 -6.87 30.52
N PRO A 53 -8.54 -7.14 31.04
CA PRO A 53 -8.78 -7.52 32.44
C PRO A 53 -8.24 -8.90 32.82
N TYR A 54 -7.42 -9.51 31.96
CA TYR A 54 -6.82 -10.82 32.13
C TYR A 54 -5.34 -10.80 32.50
N GLN A 55 -4.75 -9.63 32.78
CA GLN A 55 -3.36 -9.58 33.28
C GLN A 55 -3.21 -10.14 34.71
N ASP A 56 -4.29 -10.23 35.50
CA ASP A 56 -4.24 -10.72 36.89
C ASP A 56 -4.61 -12.21 37.07
N GLU A 57 -5.17 -12.86 36.05
CA GLU A 57 -5.53 -14.28 36.12
C GLU A 57 -4.99 -15.06 34.92
N THR A 58 -3.69 -15.36 34.91
CA THR A 58 -3.12 -16.67 34.49
C THR A 58 -1.60 -16.60 34.42
N LYS A 59 -0.93 -16.98 35.52
CA LYS A 59 0.48 -17.38 35.53
C LYS A 59 0.78 -18.66 34.73
N ASN A 60 -0.19 -19.23 34.00
CA ASN A 60 -0.07 -20.58 33.40
C ASN A 60 -0.61 -20.75 31.96
N ASN A 61 -0.91 -19.69 31.21
CA ASN A 61 -1.24 -19.85 29.79
C ASN A 61 -0.38 -18.94 28.92
N ILE A 62 0.50 -19.53 28.12
CA ILE A 62 1.20 -18.87 27.03
C ILE A 62 0.14 -18.54 25.97
N GLN A 63 -0.63 -17.47 26.16
CA GLN A 63 -1.41 -16.91 25.06
C GLN A 63 -0.42 -16.48 23.99
N SER A 64 -0.57 -17.05 22.79
CA SER A 64 0.27 -16.67 21.66
C SER A 64 0.13 -15.16 21.41
N LYS A 65 1.23 -14.49 21.01
CA LYS A 65 1.21 -13.05 20.69
C LYS A 65 0.10 -12.70 19.68
N THR A 66 -0.16 -13.61 18.75
CA THR A 66 -1.26 -13.54 17.78
C THR A 66 -2.64 -13.54 18.46
N SER A 67 -2.84 -14.32 19.52
CA SER A 67 -4.11 -14.33 20.28
C SER A 67 -4.37 -12.97 20.95
N ILE A 68 -3.35 -12.38 21.58
CA ILE A 68 -3.44 -11.05 22.22
C ILE A 68 -3.81 -10.01 21.16
N PHE A 69 -3.09 -10.02 20.03
CA PHE A 69 -3.37 -9.12 18.92
C PHE A 69 -4.79 -9.26 18.38
N ASN A 70 -5.28 -10.49 18.19
CA ASN A 70 -6.63 -10.74 17.69
C ASN A 70 -7.71 -10.24 18.66
N GLN A 71 -7.49 -10.32 19.97
CA GLN A 71 -8.42 -9.79 20.96
C GLN A 71 -8.49 -8.25 20.89
N VAL A 72 -7.33 -7.60 20.79
CA VAL A 72 -7.22 -6.14 20.62
C VAL A 72 -7.91 -5.70 19.32
N LEU A 73 -7.60 -6.37 18.22
CA LEU A 73 -8.20 -6.09 16.91
C LEU A 73 -9.72 -6.26 16.95
N ASN A 74 -10.24 -7.30 17.60
CA ASN A 74 -11.68 -7.53 17.71
C ASN A 74 -12.38 -6.43 18.51
N LYS A 75 -11.79 -5.96 19.62
CA LYS A 75 -12.35 -4.83 20.39
C LYS A 75 -12.34 -3.55 19.57
N TYR A 76 -11.19 -3.22 18.97
CA TYR A 76 -11.05 -2.08 18.07
C TYR A 76 -12.08 -2.11 16.93
N VAL A 77 -12.29 -3.27 16.32
CA VAL A 77 -13.23 -3.40 15.21
C VAL A 77 -14.66 -3.09 15.65
N LYS A 78 -15.06 -3.61 16.81
CA LYS A 78 -16.41 -3.42 17.36
C LYS A 78 -16.67 -1.97 17.80
N GLU A 79 -15.70 -1.35 18.44
CA GLU A 79 -15.88 -0.04 19.09
C GLU A 79 -15.55 1.14 18.17
N ILE A 80 -14.51 1.03 17.35
CA ILE A 80 -13.99 2.15 16.54
C ILE A 80 -14.25 1.91 15.05
N TYR A 81 -13.75 0.82 14.48
CA TYR A 81 -13.76 0.60 13.02
C TYR A 81 -15.17 0.61 12.42
N ASN A 82 -16.13 -0.03 13.07
CA ASN A 82 -17.51 -0.12 12.60
C ASN A 82 -18.31 1.18 12.76
N SER A 83 -17.73 2.20 13.42
CA SER A 83 -18.37 3.50 13.52
C SER A 83 -18.53 4.14 12.15
N ASN A 84 -19.70 4.74 11.91
CA ASN A 84 -20.03 5.43 10.66
C ASN A 84 -19.18 6.69 10.45
N VAL A 85 -18.67 7.27 11.54
CA VAL A 85 -17.82 8.47 11.50
C VAL A 85 -16.33 8.15 11.35
N TYR A 86 -15.94 6.88 11.49
CA TYR A 86 -14.53 6.48 11.41
C TYR A 86 -13.86 6.78 10.05
N PRO A 87 -14.54 6.71 8.88
CA PRO A 87 -13.95 7.14 7.61
C PRO A 87 -13.51 8.62 7.64
N ASN A 88 -14.28 9.50 8.27
CA ASN A 88 -13.95 10.92 8.38
C ASN A 88 -12.70 11.13 9.24
N PHE A 89 -12.60 10.41 10.36
CA PHE A 89 -11.37 10.41 11.16
C PHE A 89 -10.16 9.90 10.37
N LEU A 90 -10.30 8.73 9.72
CA LEU A 90 -9.22 8.11 8.97
C LEU A 90 -8.76 8.97 7.78
N SER A 91 -9.67 9.75 7.19
CA SER A 91 -9.35 10.70 6.11
C SER A 91 -8.45 11.85 6.52
N GLN A 92 -8.30 12.11 7.83
CA GLN A 92 -7.50 13.21 8.36
C GLN A 92 -6.37 12.74 9.29
N ASN A 93 -6.40 11.47 9.72
CA ASN A 93 -5.42 10.96 10.67
C ASN A 93 -5.17 9.45 10.49
N ALA A 94 -3.90 9.09 10.22
CA ALA A 94 -3.45 7.71 10.05
C ALA A 94 -2.93 7.06 11.35
N ILE A 95 -3.10 7.68 12.52
CA ILE A 95 -2.51 7.19 13.79
C ILE A 95 -2.87 5.73 14.08
N HIS A 96 -4.12 5.33 13.86
CA HIS A 96 -4.54 3.94 14.08
C HIS A 96 -3.83 2.99 13.14
N PHE A 97 -3.65 3.36 11.86
CA PHE A 97 -2.90 2.54 10.90
C PHE A 97 -1.46 2.34 11.35
N ASN A 98 -0.79 3.43 11.75
CA ASN A 98 0.59 3.39 12.22
C ASN A 98 0.74 2.58 13.51
N GLU A 99 -0.15 2.76 14.48
CA GLU A 99 -0.15 1.98 15.72
C GLU A 99 -0.33 0.48 15.44
N PHE A 100 -1.18 0.07 14.49
CA PHE A 100 -1.29 -1.34 14.11
C PHE A 100 0.00 -1.89 13.49
N LEU A 101 0.68 -1.10 12.65
CA LEU A 101 1.96 -1.51 12.08
C LEU A 101 3.05 -1.61 13.16
N GLU A 102 3.15 -0.62 14.05
CA GLU A 102 4.07 -0.64 15.19
C GLU A 102 3.83 -1.87 16.08
N LEU A 103 2.58 -2.14 16.44
CA LEU A 103 2.21 -3.32 17.24
C LEU A 103 2.52 -4.62 16.52
N SER A 104 2.35 -4.66 15.19
CA SER A 104 2.71 -5.82 14.40
C SER A 104 4.22 -6.06 14.44
N GLU A 105 5.01 -4.99 14.38
CA GLU A 105 6.47 -5.03 14.50
C GLU A 105 6.90 -5.51 15.89
N GLU A 106 6.42 -4.84 16.95
CA GLU A 106 6.69 -5.13 18.36
C GLU A 106 6.37 -6.59 18.73
N LEU A 107 5.22 -7.09 18.27
CA LEU A 107 4.77 -8.47 18.53
C LEU A 107 5.39 -9.51 17.59
N LYS A 108 6.16 -9.08 16.57
CA LYS A 108 6.72 -9.95 15.52
C LYS A 108 5.66 -10.83 14.85
N LEU A 109 4.53 -10.23 14.48
CA LEU A 109 3.42 -10.95 13.84
C LEU A 109 3.84 -11.51 12.47
N SER A 110 3.25 -12.66 12.11
CA SER A 110 3.40 -13.21 10.75
C SER A 110 2.63 -12.37 9.72
N LEU A 111 2.82 -12.68 8.44
CA LEU A 111 2.20 -11.92 7.34
C LEU A 111 0.66 -11.97 7.36
N ASN A 112 0.06 -13.06 7.84
CA ASN A 112 -1.39 -13.26 7.80
C ASN A 112 -2.19 -12.25 8.66
N PRO A 113 -1.86 -12.05 9.96
CA PRO A 113 -2.47 -10.98 10.75
C PRO A 113 -2.27 -9.59 10.12
N LEU A 114 -1.06 -9.30 9.66
CA LEU A 114 -0.74 -8.00 9.05
C LEU A 114 -1.57 -7.74 7.80
N TYR A 115 -1.64 -8.73 6.89
CA TYR A 115 -2.50 -8.68 5.70
C TYR A 115 -3.96 -8.40 6.06
N THR A 116 -4.47 -9.04 7.11
CA THR A 116 -5.85 -8.83 7.56
C THR A 116 -6.07 -7.40 8.03
N CYS A 117 -5.13 -6.83 8.78
CA CYS A 117 -5.19 -5.44 9.24
C CYS A 117 -5.12 -4.44 8.09
N ILE A 118 -4.16 -4.57 7.17
CA ILE A 118 -4.09 -3.71 5.99
C ILE A 118 -5.38 -3.81 5.17
N ARG A 119 -5.97 -5.00 5.05
CA ARG A 119 -7.23 -5.19 4.33
C ARG A 119 -8.39 -4.42 4.99
N LEU A 120 -8.42 -4.32 6.32
CA LEU A 120 -9.42 -3.52 7.02
C LEU A 120 -9.26 -2.03 6.68
N PHE A 121 -8.05 -1.48 6.79
CA PHE A 121 -7.79 -0.09 6.44
C PHE A 121 -8.07 0.22 4.98
N TYR A 122 -7.68 -0.68 4.07
CA TYR A 122 -8.02 -0.58 2.66
C TYR A 122 -9.52 -0.50 2.42
N ASN A 123 -10.30 -1.35 3.06
CA ASN A 123 -11.76 -1.31 2.93
C ASN A 123 -12.36 -0.03 3.55
N LYS A 124 -11.74 0.52 4.60
CA LYS A 124 -12.25 1.74 5.24
C LYS A 124 -11.88 3.01 4.47
N ILE A 125 -10.67 3.09 3.89
CA ILE A 125 -10.27 4.19 2.99
C ILE A 125 -11.18 4.28 1.77
N LYS A 126 -11.69 3.15 1.26
CA LYS A 126 -12.70 3.18 0.18
C LYS A 126 -13.96 3.96 0.56
N ALA A 127 -14.34 3.94 1.84
CA ALA A 127 -15.50 4.65 2.35
C ALA A 127 -15.20 6.13 2.67
N CYS A 128 -13.94 6.56 2.68
CA CYS A 128 -13.58 7.97 2.76
C CYS A 128 -13.91 8.65 1.42
N GLU A 129 -14.46 9.85 1.42
CA GLU A 129 -14.70 10.60 0.18
C GLU A 129 -13.39 11.17 -0.35
N LEU A 130 -12.70 11.91 0.51
CA LEU A 130 -11.36 12.48 0.31
C LEU A 130 -10.42 12.00 1.41
N VAL A 131 -9.13 12.19 1.20
CA VAL A 131 -8.07 11.93 2.17
C VAL A 131 -7.11 13.12 2.15
N ASP A 132 -6.81 13.68 3.31
CA ASP A 132 -5.84 14.76 3.47
C ASP A 132 -4.42 14.26 3.17
N ASP A 133 -3.59 15.09 2.53
CA ASP A 133 -2.23 14.70 2.14
C ASP A 133 -1.33 14.34 3.33
N THR A 134 -1.58 14.92 4.50
CA THR A 134 -0.87 14.57 5.73
C THR A 134 -1.11 13.12 6.15
N VAL A 135 -2.27 12.53 5.84
CA VAL A 135 -2.57 11.11 6.13
C VAL A 135 -1.68 10.19 5.32
N LEU A 136 -1.55 10.46 4.01
CA LEU A 136 -0.69 9.63 3.17
C LEU A 136 0.77 9.76 3.58
N LEU A 137 1.22 10.96 3.95
CA LEU A 137 2.58 11.15 4.50
C LEU A 137 2.78 10.41 5.82
N GLN A 138 1.80 10.45 6.72
CA GLN A 138 1.83 9.69 7.97
C GLN A 138 1.89 8.18 7.73
N ILE A 139 1.28 7.68 6.65
CA ILE A 139 1.34 6.27 6.23
C ILE A 139 2.71 5.96 5.62
N LEU A 140 3.12 6.70 4.60
CA LEU A 140 4.29 6.38 3.77
C LEU A 140 5.62 6.53 4.52
N ASN A 141 5.75 7.52 5.40
CA ASN A 141 7.00 7.79 6.13
C ASN A 141 7.50 6.58 6.96
N PRO A 142 6.66 5.97 7.83
CA PRO A 142 7.08 4.82 8.63
C PRO A 142 6.96 3.49 7.88
N LEU A 143 6.19 3.42 6.78
CA LEU A 143 5.84 2.17 6.11
C LEU A 143 7.07 1.33 5.74
N PRO A 144 8.13 1.85 5.07
CA PRO A 144 9.27 1.04 4.70
C PRO A 144 9.87 0.26 5.88
N ARG A 145 10.20 0.99 6.95
CA ARG A 145 10.78 0.44 8.17
C ARG A 145 9.89 -0.62 8.83
N LEU A 146 8.56 -0.43 8.81
CA LEU A 146 7.62 -1.30 9.52
C LEU A 146 7.23 -2.56 8.73
N VAL A 147 7.51 -2.62 7.42
CA VAL A 147 7.12 -3.78 6.59
C VAL A 147 8.28 -4.45 5.86
N GLU A 148 9.46 -3.85 5.79
CA GLU A 148 10.64 -4.37 5.06
C GLU A 148 10.98 -5.82 5.41
N ARG A 149 10.90 -6.21 6.69
CA ARG A 149 11.22 -7.57 7.16
C ARG A 149 10.42 -8.69 6.47
N TYR A 150 9.27 -8.34 5.90
CA TYR A 150 8.39 -9.28 5.19
C TYR A 150 8.78 -9.47 3.72
N PHE A 151 9.63 -8.59 3.20
CA PHE A 151 10.07 -8.61 1.81
C PHE A 151 11.52 -9.05 1.62
N GLU A 152 12.29 -9.24 2.71
CA GLU A 152 13.64 -9.80 2.65
C GLU A 152 13.68 -11.15 1.90
N GLU A 153 14.54 -11.24 0.88
CA GLU A 153 14.76 -12.47 0.13
C GLU A 153 15.52 -13.48 1.01
N LYS A 154 14.86 -14.59 1.38
CA LYS A 154 15.56 -15.75 1.91
C LYS A 154 16.13 -16.55 0.74
N ASN A 155 17.46 -16.67 0.67
CA ASN A 155 18.27 -17.37 -0.36
C ASN A 155 17.97 -18.89 -0.52
N ASN A 156 16.71 -19.31 -0.69
CA ASN A 156 16.34 -20.72 -0.47
C ASN A 156 15.91 -21.50 -1.72
N GLU A 157 15.71 -20.89 -2.89
CA GLU A 157 14.94 -21.58 -3.94
C GLU A 157 15.76 -22.47 -4.90
N LYS A 158 17.07 -22.25 -5.08
CA LYS A 158 17.91 -23.10 -5.96
C LYS A 158 18.63 -24.25 -5.25
N ILE A 159 18.45 -24.37 -3.93
CA ILE A 159 19.19 -25.27 -3.06
C ILE A 159 18.45 -26.62 -2.89
N SER A 160 17.11 -26.68 -3.00
CA SER A 160 16.32 -27.84 -2.56
C SER A 160 16.56 -29.13 -3.36
N LEU A 161 16.51 -29.12 -4.70
CA LEU A 161 16.64 -30.37 -5.48
C LEU A 161 18.04 -30.99 -5.40
N LYS A 162 19.08 -30.15 -5.39
CA LYS A 162 20.47 -30.59 -5.25
C LYS A 162 20.72 -31.17 -3.85
N TYR A 163 20.10 -30.58 -2.83
CA TYR A 163 20.18 -31.08 -1.45
C TYR A 163 19.39 -32.37 -1.27
N LEU A 164 18.17 -32.46 -1.81
CA LEU A 164 17.37 -33.68 -1.79
C LEU A 164 18.15 -34.85 -2.41
N LYS A 165 18.75 -34.65 -3.60
CA LYS A 165 19.59 -35.66 -4.24
C LYS A 165 20.74 -36.10 -3.34
N LYS A 166 21.48 -35.14 -2.77
CA LYS A 166 22.62 -35.42 -1.89
C LYS A 166 22.20 -36.11 -0.58
N SER A 167 21.03 -35.77 -0.03
CA SER A 167 20.49 -36.39 1.17
C SER A 167 20.07 -37.84 0.89
N ILE A 168 19.38 -38.09 -0.22
CA ILE A 168 19.04 -39.46 -0.65
C ILE A 168 20.30 -40.30 -0.88
N GLU A 169 21.29 -39.76 -1.61
CA GLU A 169 22.57 -40.44 -1.86
C GLU A 169 23.28 -40.80 -0.54
N LYS A 170 23.34 -39.88 0.42
CA LYS A 170 23.93 -40.14 1.74
C LYS A 170 23.17 -41.20 2.52
N THR A 171 21.84 -41.18 2.50
CA THR A 171 21.02 -42.18 3.21
C THR A 171 21.23 -43.58 2.63
N ILE A 172 21.26 -43.70 1.30
CA ILE A 172 21.57 -44.96 0.61
C ILE A 172 22.97 -45.43 1.01
N LEU A 173 23.98 -44.57 0.87
CA LEU A 173 25.36 -44.91 1.21
C LEU A 173 25.51 -45.35 2.67
N PHE A 174 24.89 -44.62 3.61
CA PHE A 174 24.94 -44.93 5.04
C PHE A 174 24.31 -46.30 5.33
N LYS A 175 23.10 -46.57 4.82
CA LYS A 175 22.41 -47.85 5.02
C LYS A 175 23.19 -49.02 4.44
N PHE A 176 23.75 -48.88 3.24
CA PHE A 176 24.57 -49.94 2.66
C PHE A 176 25.93 -50.12 3.34
N SER A 177 26.47 -49.08 4.00
CA SER A 177 27.77 -49.16 4.67
C SER A 177 27.66 -49.76 6.08
N GLU A 178 26.67 -49.33 6.86
CA GLU A 178 26.52 -49.73 8.27
C GLU A 178 25.62 -50.97 8.46
N HIS A 179 24.68 -51.22 7.52
CA HIS A 179 23.67 -52.26 7.64
C HIS A 179 23.73 -53.29 6.50
N LEU A 180 24.92 -53.50 5.92
CA LEU A 180 25.11 -54.46 4.82
C LEU A 180 24.73 -55.90 5.22
N ASN A 181 25.01 -56.28 6.47
CA ASN A 181 24.70 -57.61 6.97
C ASN A 181 23.19 -57.85 7.05
N ASP A 182 22.41 -56.80 7.33
CA ASP A 182 20.94 -56.85 7.39
C ASP A 182 20.36 -57.07 5.98
N PHE A 183 20.97 -56.46 4.96
CA PHE A 183 20.62 -56.71 3.56
C PHE A 183 20.92 -58.16 3.13
N GLN A 184 22.05 -58.73 3.58
CA GLN A 184 22.40 -60.12 3.28
C GLN A 184 21.48 -61.13 3.99
N ALA A 185 21.01 -60.80 5.19
CA ALA A 185 20.13 -61.65 5.98
C ALA A 185 18.67 -61.61 5.48
N ASN A 186 18.13 -60.42 5.20
CA ASN A 186 16.73 -60.26 4.79
C ASN A 186 16.54 -59.07 3.84
N SER A 187 16.92 -59.25 2.57
CA SER A 187 16.97 -58.19 1.55
C SER A 187 15.65 -57.45 1.34
N ASN A 188 14.51 -58.14 1.38
CA ASN A 188 13.19 -57.53 1.17
C ASN A 188 12.82 -56.54 2.29
N GLU A 189 13.14 -56.88 3.54
CA GLU A 189 12.86 -56.05 4.70
C GLU A 189 13.76 -54.81 4.69
N PHE A 190 15.06 -55.00 4.45
CA PHE A 190 16.02 -53.90 4.28
C PHE A 190 15.59 -52.91 3.19
N ILE A 191 15.22 -53.39 2.00
CA ILE A 191 14.80 -52.54 0.88
C ILE A 191 13.50 -51.80 1.21
N SER A 192 12.56 -52.46 1.90
CA SER A 192 11.33 -51.84 2.39
C SER A 192 11.59 -50.70 3.37
N GLU A 193 12.52 -50.88 4.31
CA GLU A 193 12.90 -49.83 5.27
C GLU A 193 13.63 -48.67 4.60
N LEU A 194 14.61 -48.94 3.73
CA LEU A 194 15.30 -47.92 2.96
C LEU A 194 14.31 -47.10 2.11
N ALA A 195 13.35 -47.77 1.45
CA ALA A 195 12.32 -47.11 0.68
C ALA A 195 11.42 -46.22 1.56
N LYS A 196 11.07 -46.66 2.78
CA LYS A 196 10.33 -45.83 3.74
C LYS A 196 11.11 -44.58 4.15
N GLU A 197 12.39 -44.71 4.47
CA GLU A 197 13.24 -43.58 4.86
C GLU A 197 13.40 -42.57 3.72
N ILE A 198 13.69 -43.04 2.50
CA ILE A 198 13.77 -42.18 1.31
C ILE A 198 12.42 -41.50 1.05
N SER A 199 11.31 -42.22 1.18
CA SER A 199 9.95 -41.66 1.04
C SER A 199 9.69 -40.56 2.06
N GLN A 200 10.14 -40.74 3.31
CA GLN A 200 9.97 -39.75 4.37
C GLN A 200 10.83 -38.50 4.14
N ILE A 201 12.09 -38.64 3.74
CA ILE A 201 12.96 -37.52 3.33
C ILE A 201 12.31 -36.74 2.19
N THR A 202 11.85 -37.45 1.15
CA THR A 202 11.23 -36.84 -0.03
C THR A 202 9.94 -36.11 0.34
N LYS A 203 9.08 -36.70 1.17
CA LYS A 203 7.85 -36.04 1.67
C LYS A 203 8.16 -34.78 2.47
N ASN A 204 9.17 -34.81 3.34
CA ASN A 204 9.55 -33.65 4.13
C ASN A 204 10.03 -32.49 3.26
N GLU A 205 10.85 -32.77 2.25
CA GLU A 205 11.35 -31.76 1.30
C GLU A 205 10.23 -31.21 0.41
N ILE A 206 9.32 -32.05 -0.07
CA ILE A 206 8.12 -31.60 -0.82
C ILE A 206 7.28 -30.67 0.06
N ASN A 207 6.98 -31.07 1.31
CA ASN A 207 6.22 -30.24 2.24
C ASN A 207 6.91 -28.89 2.51
N GLN A 208 8.24 -28.85 2.58
CA GLN A 208 9.00 -27.61 2.73
C GLN A 208 8.90 -26.73 1.48
N ILE A 209 9.01 -27.32 0.28
CA ILE A 209 8.84 -26.60 -0.99
C ILE A 209 7.43 -26.00 -1.06
N ASP A 210 6.40 -26.76 -0.70
CA ASP A 210 5.02 -26.28 -0.71
C ASP A 210 4.81 -25.14 0.30
N THR A 211 5.36 -25.29 1.51
CA THR A 211 5.33 -24.22 2.53
C THR A 211 6.04 -22.95 2.04
N ASN A 212 7.19 -23.07 1.37
CA ASN A 212 7.93 -21.92 0.83
C ASN A 212 7.15 -21.24 -0.29
N LYS A 213 6.53 -22.03 -1.19
CA LYS A 213 5.64 -21.49 -2.24
C LYS A 213 4.46 -20.73 -1.62
N GLU A 214 3.81 -21.29 -0.60
CA GLU A 214 2.71 -20.61 0.09
C GLU A 214 3.16 -19.28 0.72
N GLN A 215 4.34 -19.24 1.33
CA GLN A 215 4.92 -18.00 1.86
C GLN A 215 5.20 -16.98 0.76
N TYR A 216 5.74 -17.40 -0.38
CA TYR A 216 5.96 -16.55 -1.55
C TYR A 216 4.64 -15.99 -2.07
N TYR A 217 3.62 -16.82 -2.31
CA TYR A 217 2.30 -16.36 -2.74
C TYR A 217 1.67 -15.37 -1.76
N MET A 218 1.83 -15.61 -0.46
CA MET A 218 1.29 -14.74 0.56
C MET A 218 2.03 -13.39 0.61
N LYS A 219 3.36 -13.39 0.41
CA LYS A 219 4.18 -12.18 0.23
C LYS A 219 3.71 -11.35 -0.97
N GLU A 220 3.55 -11.96 -2.14
CA GLU A 220 3.07 -11.23 -3.33
C GLU A 220 1.64 -10.73 -3.15
N ARG A 221 0.77 -11.51 -2.49
CA ARG A 221 -0.58 -11.06 -2.17
C ARG A 221 -0.58 -9.84 -1.24
N PHE A 222 0.35 -9.81 -0.29
CA PHE A 222 0.52 -8.68 0.62
C PHE A 222 1.07 -7.44 -0.10
N ARG A 223 2.07 -7.61 -0.97
CA ARG A 223 2.58 -6.55 -1.87
C ARG A 223 1.46 -5.89 -2.66
N ASN A 224 0.69 -6.70 -3.38
CA ASN A 224 -0.45 -6.23 -4.17
C ASN A 224 -1.51 -5.50 -3.34
N LEU A 225 -1.71 -5.91 -2.09
CA LEU A 225 -2.63 -5.22 -1.18
C LEU A 225 -2.09 -3.85 -0.76
N LEU A 226 -0.79 -3.73 -0.47
CA LEU A 226 -0.16 -2.46 -0.15
C LEU A 226 -0.20 -1.49 -1.33
N ILE A 227 0.12 -1.94 -2.54
CA ILE A 227 0.04 -1.13 -3.77
C ILE A 227 -1.38 -0.57 -3.92
N ARG A 228 -2.39 -1.45 -3.94
CA ARG A 228 -3.80 -1.03 -4.07
C ARG A 228 -4.26 -0.11 -2.94
N PHE A 229 -3.72 -0.28 -1.73
CA PHE A 229 -4.01 0.58 -0.60
C PHE A 229 -3.44 1.99 -0.76
N ILE A 230 -2.20 2.08 -1.25
CA ILE A 230 -1.55 3.36 -1.52
C ILE A 230 -2.24 4.06 -2.70
N GLU A 231 -2.48 3.36 -3.79
CA GLU A 231 -3.18 3.89 -4.98
C GLU A 231 -4.57 4.45 -4.65
N ILE A 232 -5.41 3.70 -3.90
CA ILE A 232 -6.73 4.22 -3.53
C ILE A 232 -6.62 5.45 -2.64
N THR A 233 -5.60 5.51 -1.78
CA THR A 233 -5.35 6.68 -0.94
C THR A 233 -4.92 7.87 -1.80
N ILE A 234 -3.98 7.68 -2.74
CA ILE A 234 -3.56 8.68 -3.72
C ILE A 234 -4.75 9.21 -4.51
N SER A 235 -5.61 8.33 -5.04
CA SER A 235 -6.76 8.73 -5.85
C SER A 235 -7.76 9.64 -5.12
N LYS A 236 -7.74 9.63 -3.79
CA LYS A 236 -8.61 10.42 -2.91
C LYS A 236 -7.91 11.62 -2.29
N LEU A 237 -6.62 11.83 -2.54
CA LEU A 237 -5.84 12.91 -1.94
C LEU A 237 -6.43 14.29 -2.19
N ILE A 238 -6.41 15.14 -1.18
CA ILE A 238 -6.74 16.55 -1.33
C ILE A 238 -5.75 17.37 -0.51
N TRP A 239 -5.48 18.58 -0.97
CA TRP A 239 -4.59 19.52 -0.32
C TRP A 239 -5.36 20.75 0.16
N ASP A 240 -4.97 21.28 1.32
CA ASP A 240 -5.59 22.49 1.87
C ASP A 240 -5.12 23.75 1.11
N SER A 241 -6.01 24.31 0.29
CA SER A 241 -5.75 25.53 -0.48
C SER A 241 -5.44 26.75 0.39
N LYS A 242 -5.85 26.76 1.67
CA LYS A 242 -5.55 27.86 2.61
C LYS A 242 -4.08 27.88 3.01
N HIS A 243 -3.40 26.74 2.94
CA HIS A 243 -1.99 26.56 3.29
C HIS A 243 -1.18 26.14 2.05
N TYR A 244 -1.37 26.89 0.95
CA TYR A 244 -0.86 26.54 -0.37
C TYR A 244 0.67 26.35 -0.43
N GLN A 245 1.43 27.01 0.44
CA GLN A 245 2.89 26.98 0.47
C GLN A 245 3.44 25.57 0.72
N ASN A 246 2.69 24.70 1.38
CA ASN A 246 3.16 23.35 1.72
C ASN A 246 2.74 22.29 0.70
N ILE A 247 1.85 22.64 -0.23
CA ILE A 247 1.23 21.68 -1.16
C ILE A 247 2.29 21.03 -2.07
N TRP A 248 3.14 21.85 -2.69
CA TRP A 248 4.15 21.32 -3.59
C TRP A 248 5.19 20.48 -2.84
N GLY A 249 5.64 20.95 -1.67
CA GLY A 249 6.51 20.21 -0.78
C GLY A 249 5.92 18.86 -0.36
N SER A 250 4.60 18.77 -0.17
CA SER A 250 3.95 17.50 0.18
C SER A 250 3.84 16.56 -1.02
N VAL A 251 3.58 17.05 -2.24
CA VAL A 251 3.66 16.25 -3.48
C VAL A 251 5.05 15.65 -3.66
N LEU A 252 6.11 16.47 -3.53
CA LEU A 252 7.50 16.01 -3.60
C LEU A 252 7.81 14.97 -2.51
N SER A 253 7.33 15.19 -1.30
CA SER A 253 7.52 14.26 -0.18
C SER A 253 6.81 12.92 -0.39
N ILE A 254 5.60 12.93 -0.96
CA ILE A 254 4.87 11.71 -1.32
C ILE A 254 5.65 10.95 -2.40
N ALA A 255 6.07 11.63 -3.47
CA ALA A 255 6.83 11.03 -4.56
C ALA A 255 8.14 10.39 -4.06
N ASN A 256 8.90 11.10 -3.21
CA ASN A 256 10.11 10.59 -2.57
C ASN A 256 9.83 9.31 -1.76
N ASN A 257 8.77 9.30 -0.96
CA ASN A 257 8.46 8.12 -0.16
C ASN A 257 7.96 6.93 -1.01
N LEU A 258 7.31 7.17 -2.15
CA LEU A 258 6.97 6.10 -3.10
C LEU A 258 8.24 5.43 -3.65
N VAL A 259 9.26 6.23 -4.03
CA VAL A 259 10.56 5.69 -4.46
C VAL A 259 11.24 4.87 -3.36
N ARG A 260 11.16 5.32 -2.10
CA ARG A 260 11.69 4.56 -0.96
C ARG A 260 11.04 3.18 -0.82
N LEU A 261 9.78 3.00 -1.22
CA LEU A 261 9.16 1.66 -1.22
C LEU A 261 9.83 0.73 -2.24
N ALA A 262 10.26 1.24 -3.39
CA ALA A 262 11.04 0.47 -4.35
C ALA A 262 12.46 0.19 -3.84
N GLU A 263 13.13 1.17 -3.23
CA GLU A 263 14.47 0.99 -2.63
C GLU A 263 14.50 -0.12 -1.57
N HIS A 264 13.43 -0.24 -0.77
CA HIS A 264 13.25 -1.28 0.23
C HIS A 264 12.64 -2.59 -0.30
N LYS A 265 12.54 -2.76 -1.63
CA LYS A 265 11.96 -3.94 -2.32
C LYS A 265 10.52 -4.29 -1.91
N ILE A 266 9.80 -3.31 -1.35
CA ILE A 266 8.37 -3.45 -1.06
C ILE A 266 7.63 -3.44 -2.39
N LEU A 267 8.02 -2.54 -3.30
CA LEU A 267 7.72 -2.63 -4.73
C LEU A 267 8.86 -3.39 -5.41
N ASP A 268 8.51 -4.35 -6.27
CA ASP A 268 9.49 -5.17 -7.00
C ASP A 268 9.70 -4.69 -8.43
N HIS A 269 8.61 -4.21 -9.05
CA HIS A 269 8.59 -3.81 -10.44
C HIS A 269 8.61 -2.29 -10.56
N MET A 270 9.42 -1.79 -11.49
CA MET A 270 9.46 -0.35 -11.79
C MET A 270 8.14 0.15 -12.37
N ASP A 271 7.39 -0.73 -13.05
CA ASP A 271 6.02 -0.46 -13.52
C ASP A 271 5.10 -0.06 -12.35
N ASP A 272 5.15 -0.78 -11.22
CA ASP A 272 4.34 -0.46 -10.04
C ASP A 272 4.68 0.93 -9.47
N LEU A 273 5.96 1.31 -9.52
CA LEU A 273 6.41 2.63 -9.08
C LEU A 273 5.93 3.72 -10.05
N ASP A 274 6.10 3.49 -11.36
CA ASP A 274 5.69 4.43 -12.40
C ASP A 274 4.18 4.68 -12.37
N ASP A 275 3.37 3.62 -12.22
CA ASP A 275 1.91 3.68 -12.07
C ASP A 275 1.47 4.54 -10.86
N MET A 276 2.16 4.41 -9.73
CA MET A 276 1.88 5.22 -8.54
C MET A 276 2.30 6.68 -8.70
N LEU A 277 3.43 6.95 -9.35
CA LEU A 277 3.86 8.32 -9.66
C LEU A 277 2.94 8.98 -10.69
N TRP A 278 2.43 8.23 -11.66
CA TRP A 278 1.37 8.68 -12.56
C TRP A 278 0.08 8.99 -11.80
N SER A 279 -0.33 8.11 -10.90
CA SER A 279 -1.51 8.32 -10.06
C SER A 279 -1.40 9.62 -9.25
N LEU A 280 -0.21 9.91 -8.67
CA LEU A 280 0.06 11.15 -7.96
C LEU A 280 0.00 12.37 -8.89
N THR A 281 0.65 12.29 -10.06
CA THR A 281 0.68 13.37 -11.06
C THR A 281 -0.73 13.72 -11.54
N ILE A 282 -1.52 12.71 -11.91
CA ILE A 282 -2.90 12.88 -12.35
C ILE A 282 -3.75 13.49 -11.25
N ARG A 283 -3.58 13.02 -10.01
CA ARG A 283 -4.34 13.56 -8.89
C ARG A 283 -3.99 15.01 -8.60
N PHE A 284 -2.73 15.39 -8.68
CA PHE A 284 -2.31 16.78 -8.51
C PHE A 284 -2.82 17.66 -9.65
N ASN A 285 -2.78 17.18 -10.90
CA ASN A 285 -3.38 17.89 -12.04
C ASN A 285 -4.89 18.10 -11.86
N TYR A 286 -5.59 17.08 -11.33
CA TYR A 286 -7.01 17.20 -10.98
C TYR A 286 -7.23 18.28 -9.90
N TYR A 287 -6.41 18.30 -8.85
CA TYR A 287 -6.46 19.36 -7.83
C TYR A 287 -6.28 20.76 -8.42
N LEU A 288 -5.25 20.98 -9.25
CA LEU A 288 -5.01 22.25 -9.92
C LEU A 288 -6.18 22.66 -10.83
N THR A 289 -6.84 21.69 -11.46
CA THR A 289 -8.02 21.96 -12.30
C THR A 289 -9.21 22.46 -11.47
N LEU A 290 -9.33 22.00 -10.21
CA LEU A 290 -10.42 22.36 -9.32
C LEU A 290 -10.23 23.69 -8.60
N VAL A 291 -9.04 23.93 -8.05
CA VAL A 291 -8.79 25.08 -7.17
C VAL A 291 -7.70 26.02 -7.68
N GLY A 292 -7.09 25.71 -8.82
CA GLY A 292 -5.94 26.46 -9.33
C GLY A 292 -6.23 27.95 -9.56
N SER A 293 -7.45 28.31 -9.96
CA SER A 293 -7.81 29.73 -10.14
C SER A 293 -7.72 30.56 -8.86
N ALA A 294 -7.79 29.92 -7.69
CA ALA A 294 -7.73 30.57 -6.38
C ALA A 294 -6.32 30.60 -5.77
N LEU A 295 -5.35 29.91 -6.38
CA LEU A 295 -3.96 29.88 -5.92
C LEU A 295 -3.20 31.09 -6.48
N PRO A 296 -2.30 31.70 -5.69
CA PRO A 296 -1.56 32.88 -6.12
C PRO A 296 -0.46 32.55 -7.14
N THR A 297 0.01 33.54 -7.89
CA THR A 297 0.96 33.32 -9.00
C THR A 297 2.33 32.80 -8.55
N ASP A 298 2.79 33.23 -7.37
CA ASP A 298 4.05 32.81 -6.74
C ASP A 298 4.10 31.29 -6.52
N PHE A 299 2.97 30.67 -6.16
CA PHE A 299 2.85 29.21 -6.06
C PHE A 299 3.22 28.49 -7.36
N TYR A 300 2.79 29.01 -8.51
CA TYR A 300 3.11 28.40 -9.81
C TYR A 300 4.56 28.62 -10.20
N GLU A 301 5.10 29.79 -9.91
CA GLU A 301 6.50 30.13 -10.20
C GLU A 301 7.47 29.25 -9.40
N GLU A 302 7.14 28.92 -8.14
CA GLU A 302 7.91 27.97 -7.33
C GLU A 302 7.98 26.60 -8.02
N ILE A 303 6.84 26.04 -8.44
CA ILE A 303 6.77 24.74 -9.09
C ILE A 303 7.51 24.75 -10.43
N GLU A 304 7.32 25.78 -11.26
CA GLU A 304 8.00 25.93 -12.54
C GLU A 304 9.53 25.99 -12.37
N ASN A 305 10.00 26.72 -11.35
CA ASN A 305 11.42 26.81 -11.03
C ASN A 305 11.98 25.44 -10.59
N ASP A 306 11.27 24.71 -9.74
CA ASP A 306 11.70 23.37 -9.30
C ASP A 306 11.76 22.36 -10.45
N ILE A 307 10.81 22.43 -11.38
CA ILE A 307 10.80 21.58 -12.58
C ILE A 307 11.96 21.98 -13.52
N ALA A 308 12.21 23.28 -13.70
CA ALA A 308 13.28 23.77 -14.57
C ALA A 308 14.67 23.42 -14.02
N ASN A 309 14.84 23.43 -12.69
CA ASN A 309 16.08 23.09 -12.01
C ASN A 309 16.29 21.58 -11.82
N GLY A 310 15.30 20.74 -12.17
CA GLY A 310 15.35 19.30 -11.96
C GLY A 310 15.23 18.89 -10.48
N SER A 311 14.75 19.78 -9.61
CA SER A 311 14.47 19.47 -8.19
C SER A 311 13.34 18.45 -8.04
N ALA A 312 12.41 18.42 -8.99
CA ALA A 312 11.29 17.49 -9.04
C ALA A 312 11.69 16.14 -9.66
N PHE A 313 12.58 15.40 -8.99
CA PHE A 313 13.24 14.20 -9.52
C PHE A 313 12.28 13.17 -10.15
N PHE A 314 11.08 12.98 -9.60
CA PHE A 314 10.12 11.97 -10.07
C PHE A 314 9.56 12.27 -11.47
N LEU A 315 9.66 13.53 -11.91
CA LEU A 315 9.28 13.95 -13.27
C LEU A 315 10.37 13.68 -14.30
N GLU A 316 11.60 13.41 -13.85
CA GLU A 316 12.74 13.08 -14.72
C GLU A 316 12.91 11.56 -14.90
N LEU A 317 12.11 10.75 -14.19
CA LEU A 317 12.13 9.29 -14.35
C LEU A 317 11.57 8.90 -15.72
N GLU A 318 12.22 7.92 -16.36
CA GLU A 318 11.78 7.40 -17.66
C GLU A 318 10.40 6.73 -17.54
N GLU A 319 9.51 7.09 -18.45
CA GLU A 319 8.21 6.44 -18.62
C GLU A 319 8.38 4.98 -19.03
N GLN A 320 7.62 4.06 -18.44
CA GLN A 320 7.73 2.64 -18.82
C GLN A 320 7.05 2.33 -20.16
N ASP A 321 6.01 3.09 -20.51
CA ASP A 321 5.31 2.95 -21.79
C ASP A 321 5.94 3.80 -22.91
N GLN A 322 6.08 3.21 -24.10
CA GLN A 322 6.63 3.92 -25.26
C GLN A 322 5.60 4.83 -25.93
N GLY A 323 6.01 6.07 -26.22
CA GLY A 323 5.22 7.01 -27.02
C GLY A 323 4.07 7.68 -26.27
N ILE A 324 4.05 7.59 -24.94
CA ILE A 324 3.10 8.32 -24.11
C ILE A 324 3.61 9.74 -23.80
N VAL A 325 2.68 10.62 -23.43
CA VAL A 325 2.99 11.94 -22.87
C VAL A 325 3.65 11.74 -21.51
N SER A 326 4.75 12.44 -21.23
CA SER A 326 5.43 12.28 -19.94
C SER A 326 4.67 12.93 -18.78
N LYS A 327 4.95 12.48 -17.56
CA LYS A 327 4.43 13.10 -16.31
C LYS A 327 4.75 14.59 -16.28
N LYS A 328 5.98 14.95 -16.66
CA LYS A 328 6.49 16.34 -16.75
C LYS A 328 5.67 17.18 -17.73
N GLU A 329 5.47 16.69 -18.94
CA GLU A 329 4.70 17.41 -19.97
C GLU A 329 3.23 17.59 -19.55
N SER A 330 2.62 16.54 -18.99
CA SER A 330 1.24 16.56 -18.47
C SER A 330 1.06 17.61 -17.36
N LEU A 331 1.99 17.67 -16.41
CA LEU A 331 1.97 18.62 -15.32
C LEU A 331 2.19 20.07 -15.81
N LEU A 332 3.20 20.31 -16.64
CA LEU A 332 3.48 21.66 -17.18
C LEU A 332 2.30 22.24 -17.95
N LYS A 333 1.61 21.41 -18.76
CA LYS A 333 0.39 21.82 -19.45
C LYS A 333 -0.72 22.22 -18.48
N THR A 334 -0.86 21.49 -17.37
CA THR A 334 -1.90 21.77 -16.37
C THR A 334 -1.56 23.03 -15.57
N LEU A 335 -0.29 23.21 -15.18
CA LEU A 335 0.20 24.41 -14.51
C LEU A 335 -0.04 25.66 -15.36
N LEU A 336 0.29 25.62 -16.66
CA LEU A 336 0.06 26.76 -17.56
C LEU A 336 -1.42 27.16 -17.60
N ASN A 337 -2.33 26.18 -17.72
CA ASN A 337 -3.76 26.44 -17.74
C ASN A 337 -4.26 27.00 -16.41
N ALA A 338 -3.81 26.44 -15.28
CA ALA A 338 -4.21 26.88 -13.95
C ALA A 338 -3.67 28.28 -13.62
N LYS A 339 -2.41 28.57 -13.98
CA LYS A 339 -1.77 29.89 -13.86
C LYS A 339 -2.49 30.94 -14.72
N ALA A 340 -2.85 30.62 -15.96
CA ALA A 340 -3.62 31.51 -16.82
C ALA A 340 -5.00 31.84 -16.24
N LYS A 341 -5.69 30.83 -15.67
CA LYS A 341 -6.95 31.04 -14.94
C LYS A 341 -6.77 31.92 -13.71
N SER A 342 -5.75 31.67 -12.90
CA SER A 342 -5.42 32.48 -11.71
C SER A 342 -5.15 33.93 -12.09
N PHE A 343 -4.34 34.18 -13.12
CA PHE A 343 -4.07 35.53 -13.63
C PHE A 343 -5.36 36.24 -14.09
N ALA A 344 -6.20 35.56 -14.88
CA ALA A 344 -7.49 36.11 -15.32
C ALA A 344 -8.40 36.43 -14.13
N PHE A 345 -8.45 35.57 -13.11
CA PHE A 345 -9.24 35.78 -11.91
C PHE A 345 -8.75 37.01 -11.12
N HIS A 346 -7.44 37.16 -10.94
CA HIS A 346 -6.86 38.31 -10.24
C HIS A 346 -7.01 39.64 -10.98
N GLU A 347 -6.81 39.66 -12.30
CA GLU A 347 -6.83 40.90 -13.09
C GLU A 347 -8.25 41.36 -13.48
N THR A 348 -9.16 40.41 -13.75
CA THR A 348 -10.47 40.72 -14.33
C THR A 348 -11.65 40.36 -13.44
N GLY A 349 -11.43 39.62 -12.35
CA GLY A 349 -12.49 39.07 -11.52
C GLY A 349 -13.36 38.03 -12.24
N LEU A 350 -13.03 37.66 -13.48
CA LEU A 350 -13.72 36.64 -14.28
C LEU A 350 -12.97 35.30 -14.15
N PHE A 351 -13.72 34.20 -14.19
CA PHE A 351 -13.25 32.81 -14.03
C PHE A 351 -12.93 32.38 -12.59
N SER A 352 -13.88 32.57 -11.66
CA SER A 352 -13.91 31.69 -10.49
C SER A 352 -14.40 30.31 -10.91
N ASP A 353 -13.57 29.27 -10.75
CA ASP A 353 -14.05 27.88 -10.78
C ASP A 353 -15.09 27.64 -9.64
N GLN A 354 -15.18 28.57 -8.69
CA GLN A 354 -16.33 28.78 -7.80
C GLN A 354 -17.37 29.72 -8.43
N ARG A 355 -18.32 29.19 -9.22
CA ARG A 355 -19.60 29.89 -9.34
C ARG A 355 -20.28 29.81 -7.99
N VAL A 356 -20.31 30.94 -7.27
CA VAL A 356 -21.07 31.17 -6.02
C VAL A 356 -22.38 30.38 -6.04
#